data_AF-H2J2F9-F1
#
_entry.id   AF-H2J2F9-F1
#
_cell.length_a   1.000
_cell.length_b   1.000
_cell.length_c   1.000
_cell.angle_alpha   90.00
_cell.angle_beta   90.00
_cell.angle_gamma   90.00
#
_symmetry.space_group_name_H-M   'P 1'
#
loop_
_entity.id
_entity.type
_entity.pdbx_description
1 polymer ?
#
loop_
_entity_poly.entity_id
_entity_poly.type
_entity_poly.pdbx_seq_one_letter_code
_entity_poly.pdbx_strand_id
1 'polypeptide(L)'
;MEWLADLSAAVLLFSLLMYLMLDGTDLGAGMLLFFFEDEEQKRSIVKSMLPIWDANETWLVLLAGGLFALFPAAYALLFSALYIPVFVMLFCLILRAVALEYRETVSVETRRWLDKLLPVSSALAAYCQGACAGLIVSGRFSADAFSWLGLYPVLSGLGLIFVYLLLGCGWIRWRVGDGKVKGTLRFSRYFLLLNLGLFLVVQCINPAPWQHVWQLAWGKGLIILIILLWLFLLSALQKLSPFIQLALSLILLAAIVIQTAAGIYPELIPGRMNLHQAASGDITQMFILTGIAFVIPVTLIYHSWAFWVFRGKIKSEGK
;
A
#
# COMPACT_ATOMS: atom_id res chain seq x y z
N MET A 1 18.82 10.46 22.42
CA MET A 1 17.66 10.27 23.32
C MET A 1 16.84 9.12 22.77
N GLU A 2 16.57 8.06 23.54
CA GLU A 2 15.97 6.81 23.00
C GLU A 2 14.63 7.05 22.27
N TRP A 3 13.79 7.96 22.80
CA TRP A 3 12.49 8.29 22.21
C TRP A 3 12.55 8.91 20.81
N LEU A 4 13.69 9.50 20.40
CA LEU A 4 13.82 10.09 19.05
C LEU A 4 13.84 9.01 17.97
N ALA A 5 14.48 7.87 18.24
CA ALA A 5 14.50 6.74 17.31
C ALA A 5 13.09 6.15 17.17
N ASP A 6 12.37 5.98 18.28
CA ASP A 6 11.00 5.47 18.29
C ASP A 6 10.04 6.40 17.54
N LEU A 7 10.15 7.71 17.78
CA LEU A 7 9.34 8.71 17.07
C LEU A 7 9.69 8.73 15.56
N SER A 8 10.96 8.60 15.22
CA SER A 8 11.42 8.49 13.82
C SER A 8 10.82 7.27 13.14
N ALA A 9 10.83 6.11 13.81
CA ALA A 9 10.20 4.89 13.30
C ALA A 9 8.69 5.06 13.11
N ALA A 10 8.01 5.67 14.08
CA ALA A 10 6.58 5.92 14.02
C ALA A 10 6.20 6.85 12.85
N VAL A 11 7.00 7.89 12.60
CA VAL A 11 6.84 8.79 11.45
C VAL A 11 7.02 8.06 10.12
N LEU A 12 8.04 7.20 10.00
CA LEU A 12 8.23 6.41 8.78
C LEU A 12 7.12 5.38 8.59
N LEU A 13 6.67 4.73 9.66
CA LEU A 13 5.52 3.84 9.63
C LEU A 13 4.25 4.59 9.21
N PHE A 14 4.04 5.81 9.69
CA PHE A 14 2.95 6.67 9.24
C PHE A 14 3.05 6.98 7.75
N SER A 15 4.24 7.35 7.25
CA SER A 15 4.46 7.59 5.82
C SER A 15 4.17 6.34 4.98
N LEU A 16 4.64 5.18 5.43
CA LEU A 16 4.35 3.89 4.79
C LEU A 16 2.84 3.60 4.79
N LEU A 17 2.15 3.77 5.92
CA LEU A 17 0.71 3.57 6.02
C LEU A 17 -0.06 4.48 5.06
N MET A 18 0.28 5.76 5.02
CA MET A 18 -0.34 6.71 4.10
C MET A 18 -0.12 6.30 2.64
N TYR A 19 1.10 5.90 2.28
CA TYR A 19 1.40 5.39 0.93
C TYR A 19 0.56 4.15 0.59
N LEU A 20 0.60 3.12 1.43
CA LEU A 20 -0.09 1.85 1.16
C LEU A 20 -1.62 2.01 1.12
N MET A 21 -2.18 2.94 1.90
CA MET A 21 -3.61 3.21 1.94
C MET A 21 -4.08 4.04 0.74
N LEU A 22 -3.36 5.12 0.44
CA LEU A 22 -3.74 6.05 -0.62
C LEU A 22 -3.39 5.47 -2.00
N ASP A 23 -2.11 5.23 -2.27
CA ASP A 23 -1.68 4.74 -3.58
C ASP A 23 -2.08 3.28 -3.81
N GLY A 24 -2.20 2.48 -2.74
CA GLY A 24 -2.76 1.12 -2.84
C GLY A 24 -4.19 1.07 -3.37
N THR A 25 -4.95 2.16 -3.18
CA THR A 25 -6.28 2.30 -3.76
C THR A 25 -6.21 2.56 -5.27
N ASP A 26 -5.29 3.42 -5.71
CA ASP A 26 -5.07 3.74 -7.13
C ASP A 26 -4.45 2.56 -7.89
N LEU A 27 -3.43 1.91 -7.33
CA LEU A 27 -2.86 0.68 -7.86
C LEU A 27 -3.93 -0.42 -7.96
N GLY A 28 -4.78 -0.54 -6.94
CA GLY A 28 -5.96 -1.39 -6.94
C GLY A 28 -6.89 -1.14 -8.12
N ALA A 29 -7.31 0.12 -8.30
CA ALA A 29 -8.17 0.52 -9.40
C ALA A 29 -7.51 0.36 -10.78
N GLY A 30 -6.21 0.65 -10.88
CA GLY A 30 -5.38 0.44 -12.07
C GLY A 30 -5.31 -1.03 -12.49
N MET A 31 -5.06 -1.94 -11.55
CA MET A 31 -5.10 -3.39 -11.79
C MET A 31 -6.47 -3.86 -12.28
N LEU A 32 -7.54 -3.29 -11.75
CA LEU A 32 -8.91 -3.68 -12.08
C LEU A 32 -9.29 -3.39 -13.53
N LEU A 33 -8.62 -2.46 -14.23
CA LEU A 33 -8.86 -2.24 -15.66
C LEU A 33 -8.74 -3.53 -16.48
N PHE A 34 -7.90 -4.47 -16.07
CA PHE A 34 -7.73 -5.76 -16.76
C PHE A 34 -9.04 -6.55 -16.89
N PHE A 35 -9.96 -6.39 -15.94
CA PHE A 35 -11.23 -7.15 -15.89
C PHE A 35 -12.38 -6.47 -16.65
N PHE A 36 -12.16 -5.29 -17.23
CA PHE A 36 -13.19 -4.52 -17.92
C PHE A 36 -12.82 -4.31 -19.38
N GLU A 37 -13.74 -4.68 -20.28
CA GLU A 37 -13.57 -4.48 -21.72
C GLU A 37 -14.23 -3.19 -22.21
N ASP A 38 -15.28 -2.73 -21.52
CA ASP A 38 -16.04 -1.55 -21.90
C ASP A 38 -15.22 -0.25 -21.74
N GLU A 39 -15.13 0.53 -22.82
CA GLU A 39 -14.30 1.75 -22.83
C GLU A 39 -14.85 2.86 -21.93
N GLU A 40 -16.17 2.94 -21.72
CA GLU A 40 -16.75 3.94 -20.81
C GLU A 40 -16.42 3.59 -19.35
N GLN A 41 -16.46 2.31 -19.00
CA GLN A 41 -16.01 1.80 -17.70
C GLN A 41 -14.54 2.10 -17.46
N LYS A 42 -13.65 1.70 -18.38
CA LYS A 42 -12.21 1.98 -18.26
C LYS A 42 -11.92 3.48 -18.14
N ARG A 43 -12.55 4.30 -18.99
CA ARG A 43 -12.40 5.76 -18.93
C ARG A 43 -12.85 6.32 -17.59
N SER A 44 -13.98 5.84 -17.07
CA SER A 44 -14.49 6.27 -15.76
C SER A 44 -13.56 5.88 -14.62
N ILE A 45 -12.96 4.69 -14.67
CA ILE A 45 -11.99 4.23 -13.66
C ILE A 45 -10.73 5.11 -13.73
N VAL A 46 -10.15 5.31 -14.91
CA VAL A 46 -8.94 6.14 -15.10
C VAL A 46 -9.17 7.57 -14.63
N LYS A 47 -10.26 8.22 -15.07
CA LYS A 47 -10.62 9.58 -14.65
C LYS A 47 -10.79 9.72 -13.13
N SER A 48 -11.03 8.63 -12.40
CA SER A 48 -11.19 8.68 -10.93
C SER A 48 -9.90 8.85 -10.16
N MET A 49 -8.77 8.47 -10.76
CA MET A 49 -7.46 8.51 -10.13
C MET A 49 -6.69 9.79 -10.49
N LEU A 50 -6.90 10.34 -11.69
CA LEU A 50 -6.14 11.47 -12.23
C LEU A 50 -5.93 12.66 -11.28
N PRO A 51 -6.90 13.12 -10.47
CA PRO A 51 -6.70 14.31 -9.65
C PRO A 51 -5.84 14.11 -8.39
N ILE A 52 -5.48 12.87 -8.01
CA ILE A 52 -4.89 12.57 -6.70
C ILE A 52 -3.72 11.58 -6.72
N TRP A 53 -3.52 10.84 -7.81
CA TRP A 53 -2.56 9.73 -7.84
C TRP A 53 -1.10 10.18 -7.64
N ASP A 54 -0.75 11.35 -8.17
CA ASP A 54 0.59 11.93 -8.09
C ASP A 54 0.93 12.37 -6.66
N ALA A 55 -0.05 12.94 -5.96
CA ALA A 55 0.09 13.34 -4.56
C ALA A 55 0.32 12.12 -3.64
N ASN A 56 -0.30 10.98 -3.95
CA ASN A 56 -0.16 9.75 -3.16
C ASN A 56 1.27 9.18 -3.17
N GLU A 57 2.01 9.34 -4.26
CA GLU A 57 3.40 8.89 -4.40
C GLU A 57 4.38 9.67 -3.50
N THR A 58 4.02 10.87 -3.08
CA THR A 58 4.89 11.70 -2.22
C THR A 58 5.19 11.04 -0.87
N TRP A 59 4.29 10.18 -0.39
CA TRP A 59 4.47 9.41 0.84
C TRP A 59 5.55 8.32 0.71
N LEU A 60 5.74 7.75 -0.48
CA LEU A 60 6.84 6.83 -0.75
C LEU A 60 8.19 7.57 -0.75
N VAL A 61 8.22 8.77 -1.32
CA VAL A 61 9.42 9.63 -1.32
C VAL A 61 9.79 10.04 0.10
N LEU A 62 8.81 10.45 0.93
CA LEU A 62 9.04 10.76 2.34
C LEU A 62 9.54 9.54 3.11
N LEU A 63 9.03 8.34 2.83
CA LEU A 63 9.51 7.10 3.43
C LEU A 63 10.99 6.84 3.07
N ALA A 64 11.34 6.89 1.79
CA ALA A 64 12.70 6.62 1.33
C ALA A 64 13.71 7.68 1.82
N GLY A 65 13.38 8.97 1.65
CA GLY A 65 14.22 10.08 2.11
C GLY A 65 14.31 10.17 3.63
N GLY A 66 13.21 9.88 4.32
CA GLY A 66 13.17 9.80 5.78
C GLY A 66 14.01 8.63 6.31
N LEU A 67 13.95 7.46 5.67
CA LEU A 67 14.80 6.33 6.01
C LEU A 67 16.29 6.68 5.83
N PHE A 68 16.65 7.36 4.73
CA PHE A 68 18.01 7.84 4.50
C PHE A 68 18.49 8.80 5.60
N ALA A 69 17.66 9.77 6.00
CA ALA A 69 18.03 10.78 6.98
C ALA A 69 18.02 10.29 8.44
N LEU A 70 17.03 9.46 8.80
CA LEU A 70 16.78 9.03 10.17
C LEU A 70 17.47 7.69 10.51
N PHE A 71 17.64 6.79 9.53
CA PHE A 71 18.21 5.46 9.70
C PHE A 71 19.16 5.07 8.53
N PRO A 72 20.27 5.81 8.32
CA PRO A 72 21.13 5.66 7.14
C PRO A 72 21.73 4.25 6.98
N ALA A 73 22.06 3.59 8.08
CA ALA A 73 22.60 2.22 8.06
C ALA A 73 21.55 1.20 7.56
N ALA A 74 20.30 1.37 7.99
CA ALA A 74 19.19 0.55 7.51
C ALA A 74 18.85 0.87 6.04
N TYR A 75 18.87 2.15 5.65
CA TYR A 75 18.72 2.56 4.26
C TYR A 75 19.72 1.85 3.35
N ALA A 76 21.01 1.88 3.70
CA ALA A 76 22.06 1.25 2.90
C ALA A 76 21.86 -0.27 2.78
N LEU A 77 21.55 -0.94 3.90
CA LEU A 77 21.33 -2.39 3.90
C LEU A 77 20.10 -2.78 3.07
N LEU A 78 18.97 -2.07 3.26
CA LEU A 78 17.71 -2.36 2.57
C LEU A 78 17.83 -2.12 1.07
N PHE A 79 18.37 -0.98 0.63
CA PHE A 79 18.52 -0.70 -0.81
C PHE A 79 19.55 -1.62 -1.47
N SER A 80 20.56 -2.11 -0.75
CA SER A 80 21.47 -3.13 -1.26
C SER A 80 20.78 -4.47 -1.44
N ALA A 81 19.97 -4.90 -0.46
CA ALA A 81 19.31 -6.20 -0.51
C ALA A 81 18.08 -6.23 -1.42
N LEU A 82 17.38 -5.09 -1.54
CA LEU A 82 16.12 -4.95 -2.27
C LEU A 82 16.33 -4.25 -3.61
N TYR A 83 17.56 -4.14 -4.09
CA TYR A 83 17.89 -3.40 -5.31
C TYR A 83 17.00 -3.79 -6.50
N ILE A 84 16.88 -5.10 -6.80
CA ILE A 84 16.07 -5.59 -7.92
C ILE A 84 14.58 -5.27 -7.74
N PRO A 85 13.91 -5.70 -6.65
CA PRO A 85 12.47 -5.43 -6.52
C PRO A 85 12.15 -3.94 -6.40
N VAL A 86 13.00 -3.13 -5.76
CA VAL A 86 12.82 -1.66 -5.69
C VAL A 86 12.98 -1.03 -7.07
N PHE A 87 13.99 -1.43 -7.85
CA PHE A 87 14.16 -0.93 -9.22
C PHE A 87 12.96 -1.27 -10.10
N VAL A 88 12.49 -2.53 -10.05
CA VAL A 88 11.31 -2.98 -10.80
C VAL A 88 10.06 -2.20 -10.36
N MET A 89 9.88 -1.99 -9.06
CA MET A 89 8.78 -1.19 -8.50
C MET A 89 8.80 0.23 -9.07
N LEU A 90 9.91 0.95 -8.95
CA LEU A 90 10.03 2.34 -9.43
C LEU A 90 9.80 2.44 -10.94
N PHE A 91 10.35 1.50 -11.72
CA PHE A 91 10.11 1.44 -13.15
C PHE A 91 8.63 1.22 -13.48
N CYS A 92 7.94 0.35 -12.74
CA CYS A 92 6.51 0.14 -12.89
C CYS A 92 5.69 1.38 -12.51
N LEU A 93 6.06 2.13 -11.46
CA LEU A 93 5.39 3.38 -11.11
C LEU A 93 5.52 4.44 -12.21
N ILE A 94 6.68 4.51 -12.90
CA ILE A 94 6.86 5.37 -14.08
C ILE A 94 5.92 4.93 -15.21
N LEU A 95 5.88 3.63 -15.53
CA LEU A 95 4.99 3.10 -16.58
C LEU A 95 3.51 3.35 -16.26
N ARG A 96 3.13 3.26 -14.97
CA ARG A 96 1.79 3.59 -14.48
C ARG A 96 1.45 5.06 -14.74
N ALA A 97 2.34 5.98 -14.36
CA ALA A 97 2.19 7.41 -14.58
C ALA A 97 1.96 7.73 -16.07
N VAL A 98 2.81 7.16 -16.94
CA VAL A 98 2.69 7.32 -18.40
C VAL A 98 1.34 6.80 -18.90
N ALA A 99 0.90 5.63 -18.41
CA ALA A 99 -0.37 5.04 -18.82
C ALA A 99 -1.59 5.84 -18.37
N LEU A 100 -1.52 6.54 -17.23
CA LEU A 100 -2.60 7.40 -16.73
C LEU A 100 -2.69 8.72 -17.49
N GLU A 101 -1.58 9.47 -17.55
CA GLU A 101 -1.50 10.82 -18.12
C GLU A 101 -1.78 10.84 -19.63
N TYR A 102 -1.15 9.93 -20.38
CA TYR A 102 -1.21 9.97 -21.84
C TYR A 102 -2.39 9.21 -22.44
N ARG A 103 -3.23 8.54 -21.63
CA ARG A 103 -4.32 7.68 -22.14
C ARG A 103 -5.28 8.40 -23.07
N GLU A 104 -5.65 9.64 -22.73
CA GLU A 104 -6.64 10.41 -23.49
C GLU A 104 -6.03 11.22 -24.65
N THR A 105 -4.70 11.32 -24.74
CA THR A 105 -3.99 12.16 -25.72
C THR A 105 -3.41 11.38 -26.90
N VAL A 106 -3.47 10.05 -26.89
CA VAL A 106 -2.83 9.18 -27.89
C VAL A 106 -3.83 8.54 -28.87
N SER A 107 -3.30 7.95 -29.95
CA SER A 107 -4.10 7.20 -30.92
C SER A 107 -4.81 6.00 -30.27
N VAL A 108 -5.85 5.48 -30.94
CA VAL A 108 -6.61 4.32 -30.45
C VAL A 108 -5.72 3.08 -30.26
N GLU A 109 -4.73 2.89 -31.13
CA GLU A 109 -3.78 1.78 -31.06
C GLU A 109 -2.87 1.89 -29.84
N THR A 110 -2.28 3.06 -29.62
CA THR A 110 -1.44 3.32 -28.44
C THR A 110 -2.25 3.25 -27.16
N ARG A 111 -3.50 3.73 -27.16
CA ARG A 111 -4.41 3.63 -26.00
C ARG A 111 -4.64 2.18 -25.57
N ARG A 112 -4.80 1.24 -26.52
CA ARG A 112 -4.92 -0.20 -26.21
C ARG A 112 -3.67 -0.78 -25.56
N TRP A 113 -2.49 -0.24 -25.90
CA TRP A 113 -1.24 -0.60 -25.21
C TRP A 113 -1.21 -0.03 -23.79
N LEU A 114 -1.60 1.23 -23.60
CA LEU A 114 -1.67 1.85 -22.26
C LEU A 114 -2.70 1.16 -21.35
N ASP A 115 -3.82 0.70 -21.92
CA ASP A 115 -4.84 -0.10 -21.21
C ASP A 115 -4.31 -1.44 -20.69
N LYS A 116 -3.28 -2.01 -21.33
CA LYS A 116 -2.58 -3.21 -20.85
C LYS A 116 -1.44 -2.86 -19.90
N LEU A 117 -0.76 -1.75 -20.18
CA LEU A 117 0.38 -1.27 -19.39
C LEU A 117 -0.05 -0.89 -17.97
N LEU A 118 -1.17 -0.19 -17.82
CA LEU A 118 -1.67 0.27 -16.53
C LEU A 118 -1.91 -0.87 -15.52
N PRO A 119 -2.68 -1.93 -15.84
CA PRO A 119 -2.90 -3.01 -14.88
C PRO A 119 -1.64 -3.82 -14.60
N VAL A 120 -0.79 -4.08 -15.60
CA VAL A 120 0.44 -4.86 -15.42
C VAL A 120 1.45 -4.11 -14.55
N SER A 121 1.69 -2.83 -14.84
CA SER A 121 2.59 -2.00 -14.04
C SER A 121 2.08 -1.83 -12.61
N SER A 122 0.77 -1.61 -12.43
CA SER A 122 0.17 -1.50 -11.09
C SER A 122 0.30 -2.79 -10.29
N ALA A 123 0.10 -3.95 -10.92
CA ALA A 123 0.23 -5.26 -10.28
C ALA A 123 1.68 -5.57 -9.89
N LEU A 124 2.64 -5.28 -10.78
CA LEU A 124 4.05 -5.52 -10.50
C LEU A 124 4.59 -4.58 -9.41
N ALA A 125 4.17 -3.30 -9.41
CA ALA A 125 4.52 -2.38 -8.33
C ALA A 125 3.98 -2.88 -6.97
N ALA A 126 2.70 -3.23 -6.90
CA ALA A 126 2.09 -3.79 -5.69
C ALA A 126 2.76 -5.09 -5.22
N TYR A 127 3.08 -5.99 -6.16
CA TYR A 127 3.80 -7.22 -5.85
C TYR A 127 5.18 -6.94 -5.24
N CYS A 128 5.97 -6.06 -5.86
CA CYS A 128 7.30 -5.70 -5.39
C CYS A 128 7.27 -5.09 -3.99
N GLN A 129 6.29 -4.23 -3.69
CA GLN A 129 6.10 -3.67 -2.34
C GLN A 129 5.91 -4.77 -1.29
N GLY A 130 4.99 -5.72 -1.54
CA GLY A 130 4.72 -6.81 -0.61
C GLY A 130 5.87 -7.82 -0.53
N ALA A 131 6.57 -8.08 -1.64
CA ALA A 131 7.76 -8.93 -1.66
C ALA A 131 8.92 -8.30 -0.85
N CYS A 132 9.12 -6.98 -0.95
CA CYS A 132 10.07 -6.25 -0.11
C CYS A 132 9.72 -6.39 1.37
N ALA A 133 8.47 -6.12 1.74
CA ALA A 133 8.00 -6.27 3.13
C ALA A 133 8.18 -7.71 3.64
N GLY A 134 7.81 -8.72 2.83
CA GLY A 134 7.98 -10.12 3.18
C GLY A 134 9.44 -10.50 3.38
N LEU A 135 10.35 -10.03 2.53
CA LEU A 135 11.78 -10.31 2.69
C LEU A 135 12.33 -9.66 3.97
N ILE A 136 11.95 -8.41 4.26
CA ILE A 136 12.32 -7.72 5.50
C ILE A 136 11.84 -8.50 6.73
N VAL A 137 10.54 -8.81 6.79
CA VAL A 137 9.92 -9.51 7.94
C VAL A 137 10.49 -10.92 8.12
N SER A 138 10.87 -11.59 7.03
CA SER A 138 11.50 -12.90 7.12
C SER A 138 12.90 -12.86 7.76
N GLY A 139 13.59 -11.71 7.71
CA GLY A 139 14.99 -11.55 8.11
C GLY A 139 15.99 -12.33 7.23
N ARG A 140 15.53 -13.03 6.18
CA ARG A 140 16.34 -13.93 5.35
C ARG A 140 17.04 -13.19 4.21
N PHE A 141 17.80 -12.17 4.55
CA PHE A 141 18.70 -11.50 3.62
C PHE A 141 19.86 -12.44 3.28
N SER A 142 19.77 -13.12 2.14
CA SER A 142 20.87 -13.90 1.56
C SER A 142 21.69 -13.04 0.59
N ALA A 143 22.89 -13.50 0.24
CA ALA A 143 23.68 -12.88 -0.83
C ALA A 143 23.08 -13.09 -2.24
N ASP A 144 21.95 -13.82 -2.34
CA ASP A 144 21.26 -14.06 -3.59
C ASP A 144 20.33 -12.88 -3.96
N ALA A 145 20.55 -12.35 -5.15
CA ALA A 145 19.79 -11.24 -5.70
C ALA A 145 18.30 -11.57 -5.91
N PHE A 146 17.94 -12.86 -5.92
CA PHE A 146 16.56 -13.34 -6.11
C PHE A 146 15.88 -13.79 -4.82
N SER A 147 16.43 -13.48 -3.65
CA SER A 147 15.83 -13.79 -2.34
C SER A 147 14.40 -13.26 -2.16
N TRP A 148 14.04 -12.18 -2.86
CA TRP A 148 12.68 -11.61 -2.91
C TRP A 148 11.65 -12.48 -3.68
N LEU A 149 12.10 -13.53 -4.37
CA LEU A 149 11.26 -14.57 -4.97
C LEU A 149 11.12 -15.82 -4.09
N GLY A 150 11.65 -15.78 -2.85
CA GLY A 150 11.39 -16.82 -1.87
C GLY A 150 9.90 -16.93 -1.53
N LEU A 151 9.48 -18.10 -1.04
CA LEU A 151 8.07 -18.40 -0.77
C LEU A 151 7.37 -17.33 0.08
N TYR A 152 8.00 -16.89 1.18
CA TYR A 152 7.39 -15.92 2.09
C TYR A 152 7.26 -14.51 1.47
N PRO A 153 8.30 -13.92 0.84
CA PRO A 153 8.17 -12.73 0.00
C PRO A 153 7.09 -12.83 -1.10
N VAL A 154 7.05 -13.94 -1.85
CA VAL A 154 6.07 -14.16 -2.93
C VAL A 154 4.65 -14.10 -2.39
N LEU A 155 4.37 -14.82 -1.30
CA LEU A 155 3.04 -14.84 -0.68
C LEU A 155 2.66 -13.48 -0.12
N SER A 156 3.63 -12.73 0.42
CA SER A 156 3.42 -11.36 0.91
C SER A 156 3.10 -10.39 -0.25
N GLY A 157 3.81 -10.50 -1.37
CA GLY A 157 3.54 -9.76 -2.61
C GLY A 157 2.15 -10.04 -3.19
N LEU A 158 1.76 -11.31 -3.27
CA LEU A 158 0.41 -11.70 -3.69
C LEU A 158 -0.65 -11.20 -2.70
N GLY A 159 -0.38 -11.28 -1.40
CA GLY A 159 -1.26 -10.74 -0.36
C GLY A 159 -1.53 -9.26 -0.60
N LEU A 160 -0.48 -8.48 -0.87
CA LEU A 160 -0.61 -7.04 -1.11
C LEU A 160 -1.39 -6.73 -2.40
N ILE A 161 -1.19 -7.50 -3.48
CA ILE A 161 -2.02 -7.40 -4.69
C ILE A 161 -3.51 -7.54 -4.35
N PHE A 162 -3.89 -8.59 -3.61
CA PHE A 162 -5.31 -8.86 -3.36
C PHE A 162 -5.97 -7.86 -2.41
N VAL A 163 -5.25 -7.34 -1.41
CA VAL A 163 -5.81 -6.26 -0.58
C VAL A 163 -5.94 -4.97 -1.40
N TYR A 164 -5.01 -4.65 -2.30
CA TYR A 164 -5.15 -3.50 -3.19
C TYR A 164 -6.29 -3.65 -4.19
N LEU A 165 -6.47 -4.83 -4.78
CA LEU A 165 -7.64 -5.12 -5.61
C LEU A 165 -8.96 -4.95 -4.82
N LEU A 166 -8.99 -5.31 -3.54
CA LEU A 166 -10.13 -5.06 -2.65
C LEU A 166 -10.35 -3.55 -2.42
N LEU A 167 -9.28 -2.78 -2.15
CA LEU A 167 -9.35 -1.31 -2.03
C LEU A 167 -9.84 -0.65 -3.32
N GLY A 168 -9.26 -1.04 -4.45
CA GLY A 168 -9.65 -0.57 -5.78
C GLY A 168 -11.12 -0.86 -6.09
N CYS A 169 -11.64 -2.02 -5.67
CA CYS A 169 -13.07 -2.29 -5.79
C CYS A 169 -13.88 -1.29 -4.94
N GLY A 170 -13.54 -1.10 -3.67
CA GLY A 170 -14.21 -0.13 -2.79
C GLY A 170 -14.21 1.29 -3.38
N TRP A 171 -13.07 1.71 -3.94
CA TRP A 171 -12.91 2.99 -4.62
C TRP A 171 -13.79 3.15 -5.84
N ILE A 172 -13.75 2.21 -6.79
CA ILE A 172 -14.57 2.26 -8.00
C ILE A 172 -16.06 2.29 -7.62
N ARG A 173 -16.48 1.44 -6.67
CA ARG A 173 -17.86 1.43 -6.17
C ARG A 173 -18.28 2.78 -5.56
N TRP A 174 -17.38 3.45 -4.85
CA TRP A 174 -17.65 4.74 -4.22
C TRP A 174 -17.65 5.91 -5.22
N ARG A 175 -16.61 6.01 -6.04
CA ARG A 175 -16.28 7.18 -6.88
C ARG A 175 -16.92 7.13 -8.27
N VAL A 176 -17.00 5.94 -8.86
CA VAL A 176 -17.61 5.72 -10.17
C VAL A 176 -19.06 5.27 -10.02
N GLY A 177 -19.31 4.32 -9.11
CA GLY A 177 -20.64 3.79 -8.79
C GLY A 177 -20.92 2.41 -9.38
N ASP A 178 -21.59 1.57 -8.58
CA ASP A 178 -21.93 0.17 -8.90
C ASP A 178 -22.73 0.00 -10.21
N GLY A 179 -23.52 1.00 -10.62
CA GLY A 179 -24.30 0.94 -11.86
C GLY A 179 -23.48 1.10 -13.14
N LYS A 180 -22.35 1.83 -13.06
CA LYS A 180 -21.46 2.08 -14.21
C LYS A 180 -20.49 0.92 -14.42
N VAL A 181 -19.86 0.44 -13.35
CA VAL A 181 -18.88 -0.65 -13.39
C VAL A 181 -19.43 -1.87 -12.64
N LYS A 182 -20.08 -2.76 -13.40
CA LYS A 182 -20.74 -3.95 -12.86
C LYS A 182 -19.70 -4.99 -12.42
N GLY A 183 -20.07 -5.85 -11.47
CA GLY A 183 -19.23 -6.99 -11.04
C GLY A 183 -18.19 -6.65 -9.95
N THR A 184 -17.92 -5.38 -9.68
CA THR A 184 -17.00 -4.91 -8.63
C THR A 184 -17.31 -5.46 -7.23
N LEU A 185 -18.58 -5.58 -6.84
CA LEU A 185 -18.96 -6.22 -5.57
C LEU A 185 -18.62 -7.73 -5.54
N ARG A 186 -18.78 -8.42 -6.67
CA ARG A 186 -18.44 -9.84 -6.78
C ARG A 186 -16.92 -10.03 -6.69
N PHE A 187 -16.18 -9.21 -7.41
CA PHE A 187 -14.72 -9.17 -7.33
C PHE A 187 -14.23 -8.85 -5.91
N SER A 188 -14.84 -7.89 -5.22
CA SER A 188 -14.51 -7.57 -3.83
C SER A 188 -14.56 -8.80 -2.92
N ARG A 189 -15.57 -9.67 -3.06
CA ARG A 189 -15.68 -10.90 -2.25
C ARG A 189 -14.56 -11.88 -2.57
N TYR A 190 -14.25 -12.08 -3.85
CA TYR A 190 -13.18 -13.00 -4.25
C TYR A 190 -11.83 -12.52 -3.73
N PHE A 191 -11.51 -11.23 -3.89
CA PHE A 191 -10.25 -10.67 -3.43
C PHE A 191 -10.15 -10.64 -1.90
N LEU A 192 -11.26 -10.40 -1.19
CA LEU A 192 -11.32 -10.55 0.26
C LEU A 192 -10.98 -11.99 0.71
N LEU A 193 -11.61 -13.00 0.09
CA LEU A 193 -11.36 -14.41 0.42
C LEU A 193 -9.93 -14.84 0.09
N LEU A 194 -9.40 -14.43 -1.06
CA LEU A 194 -8.03 -14.74 -1.47
C LEU A 194 -7.01 -14.06 -0.56
N ASN A 195 -7.24 -12.79 -0.19
CA ASN A 195 -6.39 -12.07 0.74
C ASN A 195 -6.41 -12.70 2.14
N LEU A 196 -7.58 -13.13 2.64
CA LEU A 196 -7.67 -13.86 3.90
C LEU A 196 -6.91 -15.18 3.85
N GLY A 197 -7.09 -15.96 2.77
CA GLY A 197 -6.38 -17.23 2.59
C GLY A 197 -4.87 -17.05 2.61
N LEU A 198 -4.35 -16.09 1.85
CA LEU A 198 -2.91 -15.77 1.83
C LEU A 198 -2.42 -15.25 3.17
N PHE A 199 -3.19 -14.38 3.83
CA PHE A 199 -2.89 -13.90 5.17
C PHE A 199 -2.72 -15.07 6.15
N LEU A 200 -3.67 -16.00 6.20
CA LEU A 200 -3.57 -17.18 7.06
C LEU A 200 -2.36 -18.05 6.74
N VAL A 201 -2.07 -18.28 5.44
CA VAL A 201 -0.89 -19.05 5.01
C VAL A 201 0.41 -18.37 5.45
N VAL A 202 0.52 -17.04 5.30
CA VAL A 202 1.68 -16.26 5.74
C VAL A 202 1.88 -16.40 7.26
N GLN A 203 0.80 -16.31 8.05
CA GLN A 203 0.88 -16.50 9.50
C GLN A 203 1.24 -17.94 9.90
N CYS A 204 0.83 -18.95 9.13
CA CYS A 204 1.25 -20.34 9.36
C CYS A 204 2.74 -20.57 9.08
N ILE A 205 3.30 -19.90 8.06
CA ILE A 205 4.72 -20.04 7.70
C ILE A 205 5.63 -19.30 8.68
N ASN A 206 5.25 -18.08 9.09
CA ASN A 206 6.00 -17.29 10.05
C ASN A 206 5.07 -16.71 11.13
N PRO A 207 4.73 -17.49 12.17
CA PRO A 207 3.83 -17.02 13.23
C PRO A 207 4.51 -16.05 14.21
N ALA A 208 5.83 -15.88 14.15
CA ALA A 208 6.58 -15.15 15.17
C ALA A 208 6.13 -13.69 15.35
N PRO A 209 5.93 -12.87 14.29
CA PRO A 209 5.44 -11.50 14.46
C PRO A 209 4.05 -11.44 15.12
N TRP A 210 3.16 -12.37 14.78
CA TRP A 210 1.82 -12.46 15.37
C TRP A 210 1.87 -12.84 16.84
N GLN A 211 2.67 -13.86 17.18
CA GLN A 211 2.86 -14.31 18.55
C GLN A 211 3.50 -13.22 19.41
N HIS A 212 4.47 -12.48 18.87
CA HIS A 212 5.08 -11.35 19.56
C HIS A 212 4.04 -10.30 19.94
N VAL A 213 3.21 -9.85 18.99
CA VAL A 213 2.16 -8.87 19.26
C VAL A 213 1.12 -9.40 20.26
N TRP A 214 0.80 -10.69 20.23
CA TRP A 214 -0.13 -11.30 21.20
C TRP A 214 0.35 -11.22 22.65
N GLN A 215 1.67 -11.19 22.89
CA GLN A 215 2.23 -11.01 24.22
C GLN A 215 2.12 -9.55 24.73
N LEU A 216 1.94 -8.58 23.84
CA LEU A 216 1.75 -7.18 24.22
C LEU A 216 0.34 -6.94 24.74
N ALA A 217 0.22 -6.20 25.85
CA ALA A 217 -1.08 -5.91 26.48
C ALA A 217 -2.06 -5.24 25.49
N TRP A 218 -1.59 -4.27 24.71
CA TRP A 218 -2.37 -3.58 23.69
C TRP A 218 -2.53 -4.40 22.39
N GLY A 219 -1.57 -5.31 22.12
CA GLY A 219 -1.53 -6.10 20.88
C GLY A 219 -2.66 -7.12 20.78
N LYS A 220 -3.17 -7.63 21.91
CA LYS A 220 -4.38 -8.48 21.94
C LYS A 220 -5.59 -7.76 21.36
N GLY A 221 -5.78 -6.48 21.71
CA GLY A 221 -6.87 -5.66 21.17
C GLY A 221 -6.74 -5.47 19.66
N LEU A 222 -5.51 -5.24 19.17
CA LEU A 222 -5.24 -5.13 17.73
C LEU A 222 -5.55 -6.43 16.98
N ILE A 223 -5.12 -7.58 17.51
CA ILE A 223 -5.40 -8.89 16.89
C ILE A 223 -6.91 -9.18 16.87
N ILE A 224 -7.61 -8.91 17.96
CA ILE A 224 -9.07 -9.05 18.03
C ILE A 224 -9.73 -8.13 16.99
N LEU A 225 -9.28 -6.88 16.86
CA LEU A 225 -9.78 -5.96 15.84
C LEU A 225 -9.60 -6.51 14.42
N ILE A 226 -8.41 -7.04 14.09
CA ILE A 226 -8.14 -7.65 12.77
C ILE A 226 -9.12 -8.79 12.48
N ILE A 227 -9.32 -9.69 13.46
CA ILE A 227 -10.26 -10.82 13.33
C ILE A 227 -11.70 -10.32 13.14
N LEU A 228 -12.13 -9.33 13.93
CA LEU A 228 -13.47 -8.76 13.82
C LEU A 228 -13.69 -8.05 12.49
N LEU A 229 -12.69 -7.33 11.97
CA LEU A 229 -12.74 -6.70 10.64
C LEU A 229 -12.91 -7.74 9.54
N TRP A 230 -12.15 -8.83 9.59
CA TRP A 230 -12.31 -9.95 8.65
C TRP A 230 -13.72 -10.55 8.70
N LEU A 231 -14.21 -10.91 9.89
CA LEU A 231 -15.54 -11.50 10.07
C LEU A 231 -16.65 -10.55 9.61
N PHE A 232 -16.52 -9.27 9.93
CA PHE A 232 -17.51 -8.26 9.56
C PHE A 232 -17.51 -8.01 8.05
N LEU A 233 -16.34 -7.85 7.42
CA LEU A 233 -16.25 -7.71 5.97
C LEU A 233 -16.81 -8.94 5.27
N LEU A 234 -16.50 -10.16 5.72
CA LEU A 234 -17.03 -11.40 5.11
C LEU A 234 -18.55 -11.52 5.20
N SER A 235 -19.13 -11.19 6.35
CA SER A 235 -20.57 -11.34 6.61
C SER A 235 -21.41 -10.20 6.02
N ALA A 236 -20.89 -8.97 6.03
CA ALA A 236 -21.66 -7.78 5.71
C ALA A 236 -21.35 -7.16 4.35
N LEU A 237 -20.31 -7.58 3.61
CA LEU A 237 -19.82 -6.87 2.39
C LEU A 237 -20.92 -6.42 1.43
N GLN A 238 -21.93 -7.27 1.24
CA GLN A 238 -23.03 -7.03 0.30
C GLN A 238 -23.97 -5.91 0.74
N LYS A 239 -24.08 -5.70 2.05
CA LYS A 239 -24.97 -4.73 2.70
C LYS A 239 -24.27 -3.40 2.97
N LEU A 240 -22.93 -3.37 2.93
CA LEU A 240 -22.16 -2.17 3.18
C LEU A 240 -22.33 -1.17 2.03
N SER A 241 -22.45 0.11 2.40
CA SER A 241 -22.28 1.18 1.43
C SER A 241 -20.85 1.16 0.87
N PRO A 242 -20.62 1.60 -0.37
CA PRO A 242 -19.29 1.58 -0.98
C PRO A 242 -18.20 2.28 -0.14
N PHE A 243 -18.55 3.42 0.47
CA PHE A 243 -17.64 4.16 1.34
C PHE A 243 -17.28 3.36 2.59
N ILE A 244 -18.26 2.73 3.25
CA ILE A 244 -18.01 1.93 4.46
C ILE A 244 -17.18 0.68 4.12
N GLN A 245 -17.42 0.02 2.98
CA GLN A 245 -16.53 -1.05 2.52
C GLN A 245 -15.09 -0.55 2.43
N LEU A 246 -14.85 0.53 1.69
CA LEU A 246 -13.50 1.06 1.47
C LEU A 246 -12.84 1.43 2.80
N ALA A 247 -13.55 2.16 3.67
CA ALA A 247 -13.03 2.56 4.98
C ALA A 247 -12.62 1.34 5.83
N LEU A 248 -13.45 0.30 5.88
CA LEU A 248 -13.13 -0.91 6.66
C LEU A 248 -11.97 -1.71 6.05
N SER A 249 -11.87 -1.76 4.71
CA SER A 249 -10.72 -2.39 4.05
C SER A 249 -9.42 -1.62 4.28
N LEU A 250 -9.47 -0.29 4.31
CA LEU A 250 -8.34 0.58 4.66
C LEU A 250 -7.92 0.38 6.13
N ILE A 251 -8.88 0.32 7.05
CA ILE A 251 -8.60 0.05 8.48
C ILE A 251 -8.00 -1.35 8.65
N LEU A 252 -8.49 -2.36 7.91
CA LEU A 252 -7.92 -3.71 7.94
C LEU A 252 -6.46 -3.72 7.46
N LEU A 253 -6.16 -3.06 6.33
CA LEU A 253 -4.79 -2.92 5.84
C LEU A 253 -3.89 -2.24 6.88
N ALA A 254 -4.33 -1.10 7.43
CA ALA A 254 -3.57 -0.37 8.43
C ALA A 254 -3.31 -1.22 9.69
N ALA A 255 -4.33 -1.95 10.17
CA ALA A 255 -4.20 -2.82 11.33
C ALA A 255 -3.19 -3.97 11.08
N ILE A 256 -3.20 -4.59 9.89
CA ILE A 256 -2.24 -5.64 9.52
C ILE A 256 -0.81 -5.07 9.43
N VAL A 257 -0.62 -3.90 8.83
CA VAL A 257 0.70 -3.24 8.72
C VAL A 257 1.22 -2.85 10.10
N ILE A 258 0.38 -2.27 10.96
CA ILE A 258 0.74 -1.95 12.36
C ILE A 258 1.08 -3.23 13.13
N GLN A 259 0.30 -4.31 12.96
CA GLN A 259 0.60 -5.59 13.61
C GLN A 259 1.94 -6.15 13.13
N THR A 260 2.23 -6.06 11.84
CA THR A 260 3.50 -6.53 11.27
C THR A 260 4.68 -5.71 11.82
N ALA A 261 4.58 -4.39 11.81
CA ALA A 261 5.61 -3.48 12.33
C ALA A 261 5.84 -3.70 13.84
N ALA A 262 4.77 -3.83 14.62
CA ALA A 262 4.85 -4.13 16.04
C ALA A 262 5.41 -5.53 16.33
N GLY A 263 5.23 -6.48 15.41
CA GLY A 263 5.74 -7.84 15.53
C GLY A 263 7.24 -7.98 15.28
N ILE A 264 7.86 -7.00 14.62
CA ILE A 264 9.32 -6.94 14.40
C ILE A 264 10.02 -5.94 15.34
N TYR A 265 9.27 -4.99 15.92
CA TYR A 265 9.78 -4.06 16.93
C TYR A 265 10.39 -4.80 18.13
N PRO A 266 11.52 -4.34 18.71
CA PRO A 266 12.26 -3.10 18.45
C PRO A 266 13.30 -3.19 17.31
N GLU A 267 13.29 -4.27 16.53
CA GLU A 267 14.18 -4.40 15.39
C GLU A 267 13.61 -3.69 14.17
N LEU A 268 14.46 -2.93 13.48
CA LEU A 268 14.10 -2.33 12.20
C LEU A 268 14.25 -3.37 11.07
N ILE A 269 15.26 -4.23 11.21
CA ILE A 269 15.56 -5.32 10.29
C ILE A 269 15.81 -6.58 11.14
N PRO A 270 14.86 -7.53 11.19
CA PRO A 270 14.94 -8.73 12.01
C PRO A 270 16.27 -9.50 11.85
N GLY A 271 16.93 -9.79 12.97
CA GLY A 271 18.20 -10.49 13.08
C GLY A 271 19.42 -9.71 12.59
N ARG A 272 19.28 -8.42 12.23
CA ARG A 272 20.36 -7.62 11.64
C ARG A 272 20.59 -6.30 12.33
N MET A 273 19.54 -5.54 12.63
CA MET A 273 19.70 -4.17 13.12
C MET A 273 18.54 -3.74 14.00
N ASN A 274 18.87 -3.33 15.22
CA ASN A 274 17.93 -2.69 16.13
C ASN A 274 17.69 -1.23 15.73
N LEU A 275 16.51 -0.69 16.03
CA LEU A 275 16.14 0.69 15.75
C LEU A 275 17.14 1.72 16.29
N HIS A 276 17.56 1.58 17.55
CA HIS A 276 18.47 2.54 18.18
C HIS A 276 19.91 2.43 17.64
N GLN A 277 20.28 1.27 17.11
CA GLN A 277 21.58 1.06 16.46
C GLN A 277 21.60 1.64 15.03
N ALA A 278 20.45 1.58 14.35
CA ALA A 278 20.28 2.10 12.99
C ALA A 278 20.20 3.64 12.94
N ALA A 279 19.82 4.26 14.06
CA ALA A 279 19.48 5.67 14.19
C ALA A 279 20.65 6.60 13.84
N SER A 280 20.35 7.70 13.14
CA SER A 280 21.27 8.84 13.03
C SER A 280 21.42 9.59 14.36
N GLY A 281 22.42 10.46 14.45
CA GLY A 281 22.68 11.23 15.67
C GLY A 281 21.51 12.14 16.07
N ASP A 282 21.36 12.37 17.37
CA ASP A 282 20.23 13.11 17.97
C ASP A 282 19.94 14.47 17.29
N ILE A 283 20.98 15.24 16.94
CA ILE A 283 20.83 16.54 16.28
C ILE A 283 20.16 16.40 14.92
N THR A 284 20.61 15.41 14.12
CA THR A 284 20.03 15.12 12.81
C THR A 284 18.58 14.68 12.95
N GLN A 285 18.29 13.78 13.88
CA GLN A 285 16.91 13.33 14.12
C GLN A 285 15.99 14.47 14.53
N MET A 286 16.40 15.31 15.50
CA MET A 286 15.60 16.46 15.93
C MET A 286 15.36 17.45 14.79
N PHE A 287 16.39 17.76 13.99
CA PHE A 287 16.26 18.68 12.86
C PHE A 287 15.25 18.16 11.83
N ILE A 288 15.38 16.90 11.42
CA ILE A 288 14.49 16.27 10.44
C ILE A 288 13.07 16.13 10.99
N LEU A 289 12.91 15.64 12.23
CA LEU A 289 11.60 15.49 12.88
C LEU A 289 10.88 16.84 13.03
N THR A 290 11.61 17.91 13.33
CA THR A 290 11.04 19.27 13.38
C THR A 290 10.50 19.67 12.01
N GLY A 291 11.26 19.47 10.94
CA GLY A 291 10.79 19.73 9.57
C GLY A 291 9.55 18.92 9.22
N ILE A 292 9.57 17.62 9.53
CA ILE A 292 8.43 16.71 9.29
C ILE A 292 7.19 17.15 10.08
N ALA A 293 7.35 17.61 11.33
CA ALA A 293 6.25 18.07 12.16
C ALA A 293 5.50 19.28 11.56
N PHE A 294 6.16 20.08 10.73
CA PHE A 294 5.50 21.15 9.96
C PHE A 294 4.96 20.66 8.62
N VAL A 295 5.74 19.84 7.88
CA VAL A 295 5.38 19.41 6.53
C VAL A 295 4.18 18.47 6.54
N ILE A 296 4.12 17.48 7.43
CA ILE A 296 3.02 16.49 7.45
C ILE A 296 1.65 17.17 7.62
N PRO A 297 1.41 18.05 8.61
CA PRO A 297 0.13 18.73 8.75
C PRO A 297 -0.27 19.53 7.50
N VAL A 298 0.66 20.28 6.91
CA VAL A 298 0.40 21.06 5.68
C VAL A 298 0.01 20.14 4.53
N THR A 299 0.76 19.05 4.34
CA THR A 299 0.49 18.03 3.32
C THR A 299 -0.88 17.40 3.53
N LEU A 300 -1.24 17.04 4.77
CA LEU A 300 -2.55 16.44 5.09
C LEU A 300 -3.72 17.41 4.86
N ILE A 301 -3.54 18.69 5.20
CA ILE A 301 -4.55 19.74 4.93
C ILE A 301 -4.77 19.89 3.42
N TYR A 302 -3.67 20.00 2.66
CA TYR A 302 -3.74 20.11 1.21
C TYR A 302 -4.40 18.88 0.57
N HIS A 303 -4.01 17.67 0.97
CA HIS A 303 -4.62 16.43 0.48
C HIS A 303 -6.11 16.37 0.82
N SER A 304 -6.47 16.64 2.08
CA SER A 304 -7.88 16.62 2.51
C SER A 304 -8.72 17.63 1.73
N TRP A 305 -8.17 18.81 1.46
CA TRP A 305 -8.80 19.82 0.62
C TRP A 305 -8.97 19.33 -0.82
N ALA A 306 -7.94 18.74 -1.44
CA ALA A 306 -8.04 18.17 -2.79
C ALA A 306 -9.12 17.08 -2.87
N PHE A 307 -9.15 16.14 -1.92
CA PHE A 307 -10.20 15.11 -1.84
C PHE A 307 -11.61 15.72 -1.68
N TRP A 308 -11.73 16.81 -0.91
CA TRP A 308 -12.99 17.52 -0.74
C TRP A 308 -13.44 18.21 -2.02
N VAL A 309 -12.53 18.88 -2.74
CA VAL A 309 -12.82 19.54 -4.03
C VAL A 309 -13.30 18.51 -5.06
N PHE A 310 -12.62 17.36 -5.15
CA PHE A 310 -12.93 16.32 -6.13
C PHE A 310 -13.96 15.28 -5.66
N ARG A 311 -14.66 15.47 -4.52
CA ARG A 311 -15.55 14.44 -3.93
C ARG A 311 -16.76 14.01 -4.78
N GLY A 312 -17.09 14.75 -5.84
CA GLY A 312 -18.19 14.39 -6.74
C GLY A 312 -17.97 13.06 -7.46
N LYS A 313 -19.06 12.35 -7.80
CA LYS A 313 -18.99 11.17 -8.68
C LYS A 313 -18.66 11.61 -10.11
N ILE A 314 -17.94 10.76 -10.84
CA ILE A 314 -17.62 10.99 -12.24
C ILE A 314 -18.91 10.91 -13.06
N LYS A 315 -19.37 12.05 -13.55
CA LYS A 315 -20.46 12.13 -14.52
C LYS A 315 -19.93 11.62 -15.86
N SER A 316 -20.75 10.86 -16.60
CA SER A 316 -20.45 10.70 -18.02
C SER A 316 -20.68 12.07 -18.63
N GLU A 317 -19.72 12.56 -19.39
CA GLU A 317 -20.01 13.69 -20.27
C GLU A 317 -21.13 13.23 -21.19
N GLY A 318 -22.28 13.91 -21.12
CA GLY A 318 -23.28 13.81 -22.16
C GLY A 318 -22.59 14.16 -23.48
N LYS A 319 -22.91 13.38 -24.52
CA LYS A 319 -22.49 13.63 -25.90
C LYS A 319 -22.62 15.11 -26.29
#